data_AF-A0A7C5JF17-F1
#
_entry.id   AF-A0A7C5JF17-F1
#
_cell.length_a   1.000
_cell.length_b   1.000
_cell.length_c   1.000
_cell.angle_alpha   90.00
_cell.angle_beta   90.00
_cell.angle_gamma   90.00
#
_symmetry.space_group_name_H-M   'P 1'
#
loop_
_entity.id
_entity.type
_entity.pdbx_description
1 polymer ?
#
loop_
_entity_poly.entity_id
_entity_poly.type
_entity_poly.pdbx_seq_one_letter_code
_entity_poly.pdbx_strand_id
1 'polypeptide(L)'
;LERKNRKVSDVEKQIVAYHESGHALMAELTKGSTRVTKVSIIPRGLGALGYTLHLPDEEDRFLKRKYELMAEVDVLLGGRAAEEVFLGEISTGAGNDLDRATAILKDMIMVYGMSDVAGLMVLSRSQSSFLGGGQINNEFSEQMSEDIDASIKATLTERYEYVMQTLRDYNGAIENMTAVLLDVEVIEGKKVQSIIKEFEEENNLESRMAHVKKVETKEDS
;
A
#
# COMPACT_ATOMS: atom_id res chain seq x y z
N LEU A 1 33.40 5.77 -9.46
CA LEU A 1 32.68 4.56 -9.90
C LEU A 1 31.48 5.01 -10.70
N GLU A 2 31.65 5.09 -12.02
CA GLU A 2 30.58 5.46 -12.97
C GLU A 2 29.48 4.40 -12.92
N ARG A 3 28.25 4.83 -12.61
CA ARG A 3 27.06 3.99 -12.54
C ARG A 3 26.67 3.58 -13.94
N LYS A 4 26.94 2.33 -14.33
CA LYS A 4 26.28 1.71 -15.47
C LYS A 4 24.78 1.67 -15.16
N ASN A 5 23.99 2.44 -15.91
CA ASN A 5 22.55 2.23 -16.03
C ASN A 5 22.33 0.75 -16.34
N ARG A 6 21.92 -0.05 -15.35
CA ARG A 6 21.47 -1.42 -15.58
C ARG A 6 20.17 -1.27 -16.38
N LYS A 7 20.23 -1.60 -17.66
CA LYS A 7 19.06 -1.60 -18.54
C LYS A 7 18.10 -2.65 -17.96
N VAL A 8 16.98 -2.20 -17.42
CA VAL A 8 15.93 -3.09 -16.88
C VAL A 8 15.43 -3.96 -18.03
N SER A 9 15.39 -5.27 -17.83
CA SER A 9 14.87 -6.20 -18.84
C SER A 9 13.36 -6.01 -19.02
N ASP A 10 12.83 -6.40 -20.18
CA ASP A 10 11.39 -6.27 -20.45
C ASP A 10 10.54 -7.08 -19.45
N VAL A 11 11.08 -8.22 -18.98
CA VAL A 11 10.46 -9.04 -17.91
C VAL A 11 10.44 -8.29 -16.58
N GLU A 12 11.57 -7.69 -16.16
CA GLU A 12 11.62 -6.88 -14.94
C GLU A 12 10.66 -5.67 -15.04
N LYS A 13 10.57 -5.02 -16.21
CA LYS A 13 9.60 -3.92 -16.42
C LYS A 13 8.16 -4.39 -16.29
N GLN A 14 7.82 -5.56 -16.82
CA GLN A 14 6.48 -6.13 -16.72
C GLN A 14 6.11 -6.45 -15.27
N ILE A 15 7.03 -7.05 -14.50
CA ILE A 15 6.82 -7.31 -13.07
C ILE A 15 6.51 -6.00 -12.33
N VAL A 16 7.34 -4.98 -12.54
CA VAL A 16 7.16 -3.67 -11.90
C VAL A 16 5.86 -3.00 -12.34
N ALA A 17 5.45 -3.11 -13.61
CA ALA A 17 4.22 -2.52 -14.09
C ALA A 17 2.97 -3.10 -13.41
N TYR A 18 2.88 -4.42 -13.25
CA TYR A 18 1.78 -5.02 -12.47
C TYR A 18 1.87 -4.65 -11.00
N HIS A 19 3.06 -4.69 -10.41
CA HIS A 19 3.28 -4.35 -9.00
C HIS A 19 2.80 -2.92 -8.68
N GLU A 20 3.24 -1.93 -9.46
CA GLU A 20 2.85 -0.54 -9.25
C GLU A 20 1.37 -0.30 -9.58
N SER A 21 0.80 -1.03 -10.56
CA SER A 21 -0.64 -0.98 -10.83
C SER A 21 -1.47 -1.51 -9.67
N GLY A 22 -1.00 -2.55 -8.97
CA GLY A 22 -1.63 -3.09 -7.77
C GLY A 22 -1.71 -2.06 -6.63
N HIS A 23 -0.59 -1.38 -6.34
CA HIS A 23 -0.60 -0.28 -5.37
C HIS A 23 -1.55 0.84 -5.79
N ALA A 24 -1.47 1.28 -7.04
CA ALA A 24 -2.24 2.42 -7.53
C ALA A 24 -3.75 2.16 -7.49
N LEU A 25 -4.19 0.96 -7.89
CA LEU A 25 -5.59 0.57 -7.82
C LEU A 25 -6.09 0.54 -6.36
N MET A 26 -5.38 -0.15 -5.47
CA MET A 26 -5.78 -0.23 -4.05
C MET A 26 -5.81 1.16 -3.40
N ALA A 27 -4.88 2.04 -3.75
CA ALA A 27 -4.86 3.40 -3.24
C ALA A 27 -6.07 4.22 -3.68
N GLU A 28 -6.62 4.01 -4.88
CA GLU A 28 -7.80 4.74 -5.35
C GLU A 28 -9.13 4.12 -4.88
N LEU A 29 -9.16 2.83 -4.55
CA LEU A 29 -10.38 2.12 -4.13
C LEU A 29 -10.58 2.05 -2.61
N THR A 30 -9.50 2.11 -1.82
CA THR A 30 -9.60 1.89 -0.37
C THR A 30 -9.93 3.17 0.38
N LYS A 31 -11.06 3.19 1.10
CA LYS A 31 -11.43 4.33 1.94
C LYS A 31 -10.40 4.58 3.05
N GLY A 32 -9.87 5.79 3.11
CA GLY A 32 -8.89 6.19 4.13
C GLY A 32 -7.43 5.98 3.73
N SER A 33 -7.18 5.43 2.53
CA SER A 33 -5.87 5.50 1.91
C SER A 33 -5.56 6.93 1.47
N THR A 34 -4.32 7.15 1.05
CA THR A 34 -3.92 8.40 0.41
C THR A 34 -4.05 8.25 -1.11
N ARG A 35 -4.45 9.33 -1.80
CA ARG A 35 -4.69 9.31 -3.25
C ARG A 35 -3.39 9.22 -4.05
N VAL A 36 -3.43 8.59 -5.23
CA VAL A 36 -2.28 8.53 -6.13
C VAL A 36 -2.08 9.86 -6.85
N THR A 37 -0.84 10.34 -6.89
CA THR A 37 -0.41 11.47 -7.73
C THR A 37 0.29 11.00 -9.00
N LYS A 38 1.07 9.92 -8.90
CA LYS A 38 1.94 9.48 -9.98
C LYS A 38 2.34 8.02 -9.77
N VAL A 39 2.39 7.27 -10.86
CA VAL A 39 2.90 5.89 -10.91
C VAL A 39 4.03 5.84 -11.94
N SER A 40 5.13 5.17 -11.63
CA SER A 40 6.27 5.05 -12.53
C SER A 40 6.96 3.70 -12.41
N ILE A 41 7.33 3.11 -13.54
CA ILE A 41 8.14 1.88 -13.60
C ILE A 41 9.63 2.18 -13.85
N ILE A 42 10.03 3.45 -13.70
CA ILE A 42 11.42 3.88 -13.86
C ILE A 42 12.13 3.75 -12.50
N PRO A 43 13.22 2.96 -12.41
CA PRO A 43 13.91 2.74 -11.15
C PRO A 43 14.46 4.06 -10.58
N ARG A 44 14.32 4.25 -9.27
CA ARG A 44 14.89 5.39 -8.54
C ARG A 44 15.65 4.93 -7.30
N GLY A 45 16.90 5.36 -7.17
CA GLY A 45 17.71 5.08 -5.98
C GLY A 45 18.21 3.64 -5.88
N LEU A 46 18.69 3.25 -4.69
CA LEU A 46 19.13 1.90 -4.39
C LEU A 46 17.94 1.07 -3.91
N GLY A 47 17.42 0.18 -4.76
CA GLY A 47 16.45 -0.86 -4.34
C GLY A 47 15.02 -0.72 -4.87
N ALA A 48 14.58 0.46 -5.33
CA ALA A 48 13.25 0.62 -5.92
C ALA A 48 13.30 0.49 -7.46
N LEU A 49 12.56 -0.49 -8.00
CA LEU A 49 12.46 -0.76 -9.43
C LEU A 49 11.36 0.07 -10.12
N GLY A 50 10.37 0.53 -9.35
CA GLY A 50 9.31 1.48 -9.69
C GLY A 50 8.91 2.27 -8.45
N TYR A 51 7.90 3.15 -8.57
CA TYR A 51 7.29 3.83 -7.43
C TYR A 51 5.88 4.38 -7.72
N THR A 52 5.01 4.26 -6.73
CA THR A 52 3.71 4.93 -6.66
C THR A 52 3.75 6.06 -5.63
N LEU A 53 3.63 7.31 -6.09
CA LEU A 53 3.56 8.49 -5.23
C LEU A 53 2.13 8.81 -4.86
N HIS A 54 1.91 8.99 -3.56
CA HIS A 54 0.64 9.45 -3.01
C HIS A 54 0.69 10.96 -2.73
N LEU A 55 -0.47 11.62 -2.67
CA LEU A 55 -0.54 13.01 -2.22
C LEU A 55 0.05 13.11 -0.81
N PRO A 56 0.80 14.17 -0.45
CA PRO A 56 1.03 14.48 0.94
C PRO A 56 -0.32 14.64 1.63
N ASP A 57 -0.49 14.12 2.86
CA ASP A 57 -1.66 14.46 3.66
C ASP A 57 -1.77 15.99 3.73
N GLU A 58 -2.96 16.55 3.44
CA GLU A 58 -3.14 18.01 3.25
C GLU A 58 -2.83 18.84 4.51
N GLU A 59 -2.58 18.20 5.64
CA GLU A 59 -1.97 18.77 6.83
C GLU A 59 -1.07 17.68 7.43
N ASP A 60 0.01 18.06 8.10
CA ASP A 60 0.82 17.18 8.97
C ASP A 60 -0.07 16.56 10.07
N ARG A 61 -0.94 15.60 9.70
CA ARG A 61 -1.91 15.00 10.60
C ARG A 61 -1.16 14.05 11.51
N PHE A 62 -0.86 14.54 12.70
CA PHE A 62 -0.26 13.77 13.80
C PHE A 62 -1.09 12.55 14.23
N LEU A 63 -2.36 12.43 13.81
CA LEU A 63 -3.29 11.40 14.25
C LEU A 63 -3.93 10.65 13.07
N LYS A 64 -3.65 9.34 13.00
CA LYS A 64 -4.30 8.37 12.11
C LYS A 64 -5.33 7.53 12.87
N ARG A 65 -6.48 7.27 12.25
CA ARG A 65 -7.52 6.36 12.74
C ARG A 65 -7.22 4.93 12.32
N LYS A 66 -7.78 3.95 13.03
CA LYS A 66 -7.60 2.51 12.75
C LYS A 66 -7.84 2.14 11.28
N TYR A 67 -8.91 2.64 10.67
CA TYR A 67 -9.23 2.32 9.27
C TYR A 67 -8.23 2.92 8.27
N GLU A 68 -7.60 4.07 8.60
CA GLU A 68 -6.57 4.69 7.74
C GLU A 68 -5.30 3.83 7.75
N LEU A 69 -4.91 3.28 8.91
CA LEU A 69 -3.78 2.34 9.02
C LEU A 69 -4.06 1.00 8.31
N MET A 70 -5.28 0.47 8.45
CA MET A 70 -5.67 -0.74 7.71
C MET A 70 -5.70 -0.50 6.20
N ALA A 71 -6.13 0.68 5.76
CA ALA A 71 -6.09 1.05 4.35
C ALA A 71 -4.66 1.12 3.82
N GLU A 72 -3.71 1.62 4.61
CA GLU A 72 -2.29 1.63 4.27
C GLU A 72 -1.74 0.20 4.13
N VAL A 73 -2.12 -0.72 5.02
CA VAL A 73 -1.79 -2.15 4.90
C VAL A 73 -2.33 -2.74 3.59
N ASP A 74 -3.58 -2.46 3.23
CA ASP A 74 -4.17 -2.96 1.98
C ASP A 74 -3.41 -2.46 0.74
N VAL A 75 -3.01 -1.18 0.74
CA VAL A 75 -2.22 -0.60 -0.35
C VAL A 75 -0.86 -1.26 -0.44
N LEU A 76 -0.14 -1.44 0.68
CA LEU A 76 1.18 -2.07 0.72
C LEU A 76 1.14 -3.53 0.23
N LEU A 77 0.05 -4.25 0.47
CA LEU A 77 -0.13 -5.61 -0.03
C LEU A 77 -0.45 -5.68 -1.54
N GLY A 78 -0.86 -4.56 -2.15
CA GLY A 78 -1.30 -4.47 -3.54
C GLY A 78 -0.26 -4.93 -4.57
N GLY A 79 1.01 -4.55 -4.40
CA GLY A 79 2.06 -4.90 -5.36
C GLY A 79 2.30 -6.40 -5.45
N ARG A 80 2.50 -7.06 -4.30
CA ARG A 80 2.68 -8.52 -4.25
C ARG A 80 1.45 -9.28 -4.72
N ALA A 81 0.26 -8.82 -4.35
CA ALA A 81 -1.00 -9.43 -4.78
C ALA A 81 -1.17 -9.34 -6.31
N ALA A 82 -0.74 -8.24 -6.93
CA ALA A 82 -0.80 -8.09 -8.39
C ALA A 82 0.16 -9.05 -9.09
N GLU A 83 1.38 -9.21 -8.59
CA GLU A 83 2.31 -10.22 -9.12
C GLU A 83 1.69 -11.63 -9.04
N GLU A 84 1.13 -12.01 -7.90
CA GLU A 84 0.52 -13.32 -7.72
C GLU A 84 -0.71 -13.55 -8.63
N VAL A 85 -1.59 -12.55 -8.76
CA VAL A 85 -2.83 -12.67 -9.53
C VAL A 85 -2.57 -12.69 -11.05
N PHE A 86 -1.67 -11.83 -11.54
CA PHE A 86 -1.52 -11.61 -12.99
C PHE A 86 -0.30 -12.31 -13.60
N LEU A 87 0.75 -12.56 -12.80
CA LEU A 87 1.96 -13.23 -13.27
C LEU A 87 2.05 -14.69 -12.80
N GLY A 88 1.33 -15.06 -11.74
CA GLY A 88 1.36 -16.40 -11.15
C GLY A 88 2.67 -16.72 -10.41
N GLU A 89 3.59 -15.76 -10.32
CA GLU A 89 4.87 -15.87 -9.63
C GLU A 89 5.14 -14.59 -8.83
N ILE A 90 5.73 -14.75 -7.66
CA ILE A 90 6.11 -13.62 -6.78
C ILE A 90 7.59 -13.29 -6.93
N SER A 91 7.92 -12.01 -6.84
CA SER A 91 9.27 -11.47 -6.90
C SER A 91 9.79 -11.07 -5.51
N THR A 92 11.04 -10.63 -5.47
CA THR A 92 11.64 -10.01 -4.27
C THR A 92 11.27 -8.54 -4.10
N GLY A 93 10.48 -7.95 -5.01
CA GLY A 93 10.15 -6.52 -5.03
C GLY A 93 9.33 -6.06 -3.83
N ALA A 94 8.46 -6.92 -3.30
CA ALA A 94 7.54 -6.60 -2.21
C ALA A 94 8.15 -6.58 -0.79
N GLY A 95 9.47 -6.78 -0.66
CA GLY A 95 10.11 -6.94 0.65
C GLY A 95 9.92 -5.74 1.59
N ASN A 96 10.06 -4.52 1.06
CA ASN A 96 9.84 -3.28 1.82
C ASN A 96 8.37 -3.11 2.21
N ASP A 97 7.44 -3.52 1.35
CA ASP A 97 6.01 -3.29 1.60
C ASP A 97 5.48 -4.24 2.67
N LEU A 98 5.94 -5.50 2.64
CA LEU A 98 5.64 -6.48 3.69
C LEU A 98 6.23 -6.07 5.05
N ASP A 99 7.45 -5.55 5.07
CA ASP A 99 8.09 -5.03 6.28
C ASP A 99 7.27 -3.87 6.88
N ARG A 100 6.89 -2.90 6.05
CA ARG A 100 6.06 -1.77 6.46
C ARG A 100 4.66 -2.18 6.91
N ALA A 101 3.99 -3.07 6.19
CA ALA A 101 2.67 -3.57 6.56
C ALA A 101 2.72 -4.28 7.93
N THR A 102 3.76 -5.09 8.15
CA THR A 102 4.02 -5.76 9.42
C THR A 102 4.27 -4.76 10.55
N ALA A 103 5.09 -3.72 10.31
CA ALA A 103 5.38 -2.68 11.28
C ALA A 103 4.11 -1.90 11.69
N ILE A 104 3.25 -1.55 10.74
CA ILE A 104 1.98 -0.87 11.02
C ILE A 104 1.10 -1.72 11.94
N LEU A 105 0.90 -3.00 11.60
CA LEU A 105 0.09 -3.91 12.43
C LEU A 105 0.69 -4.10 13.83
N LYS A 106 2.02 -4.19 13.92
CA LYS A 106 2.73 -4.27 15.18
C LYS A 106 2.50 -3.04 16.05
N ASP A 107 2.59 -1.84 15.49
CA ASP A 107 2.32 -0.60 16.22
C ASP A 107 0.84 -0.46 16.62
N MET A 108 -0.08 -0.89 15.76
CA MET A 108 -1.50 -0.95 16.07
C MET A 108 -1.79 -1.79 17.32
N ILE A 109 -1.09 -2.90 17.49
CA ILE A 109 -1.23 -3.79 18.65
C ILE A 109 -0.45 -3.24 19.86
N MET A 110 0.83 -2.94 19.68
CA MET A 110 1.76 -2.70 20.80
C MET A 110 1.77 -1.26 21.32
N VAL A 111 1.39 -0.29 20.49
CA VAL A 111 1.54 1.14 20.80
C VAL A 111 0.17 1.82 20.89
N TYR A 112 -0.72 1.55 19.94
CA TYR A 112 -1.97 2.29 19.81
C TYR A 112 -3.19 1.66 20.48
N GLY A 113 -3.09 0.43 20.98
CA GLY A 113 -4.22 -0.28 21.60
C GLY A 113 -5.39 -0.49 20.64
N MET A 114 -5.10 -0.71 19.35
CA MET A 114 -6.10 -0.89 18.29
C MET A 114 -6.47 -2.36 18.04
N SER A 115 -6.04 -3.26 18.94
CA SER A 115 -6.30 -4.70 18.88
C SER A 115 -6.72 -5.23 20.25
N ASP A 116 -7.60 -6.24 20.23
CA ASP A 116 -8.06 -6.91 21.44
C ASP A 116 -6.96 -7.79 22.08
N VAL A 117 -5.87 -8.09 21.36
CA VAL A 117 -4.73 -8.89 21.85
C VAL A 117 -4.11 -8.26 23.10
N ALA A 118 -3.71 -6.98 22.99
CA ALA A 118 -3.15 -6.22 24.10
C ALA A 118 -4.23 -5.37 24.81
N GLY A 119 -5.41 -5.21 24.19
CA GLY A 119 -6.43 -4.27 24.63
C GLY A 119 -5.87 -2.85 24.69
N LEU A 120 -5.99 -2.19 25.84
CA LEU A 120 -5.47 -0.83 26.07
C LEU A 120 -4.02 -0.82 26.60
N MET A 121 -3.37 -1.98 26.72
CA MET A 121 -1.99 -2.05 27.20
C MET A 121 -1.02 -1.53 26.13
N VAL A 122 -0.03 -0.75 26.58
CA VAL A 122 1.10 -0.32 25.74
C VAL A 122 2.27 -1.25 26.01
N LEU A 123 2.64 -2.06 25.02
CA LEU A 123 3.68 -3.09 25.09
C LEU A 123 5.05 -2.60 24.60
N SER A 124 5.08 -1.53 23.82
CA SER A 124 6.30 -0.87 23.35
C SER A 124 6.19 0.63 23.57
N ARG A 125 7.21 1.23 24.19
CA ARG A 125 7.35 2.68 24.29
C ARG A 125 8.50 3.11 23.40
N SER A 126 8.24 4.02 22.47
CA SER A 126 9.30 4.74 21.77
C SER A 126 10.08 5.56 22.80
N GLN A 127 11.23 5.05 23.24
CA GLN A 127 12.18 5.85 24.00
C GLN A 127 12.80 6.82 22.99
N SER A 128 12.46 8.11 23.10
CA SER A 128 13.19 9.17 22.41
C SER A 128 14.65 9.13 22.88
N SER A 129 15.51 8.40 22.18
CA SER A 129 16.92 8.26 22.52
C SER A 129 17.64 9.56 22.20
N PHE A 130 17.52 10.53 23.11
CA PHE A 130 18.40 11.70 23.15
C PHE A 130 19.71 11.36 23.88
N LEU A 131 19.78 10.24 24.60
CA LEU A 131 20.95 9.79 25.37
C LEU A 131 21.10 8.27 25.31
N GLY A 132 21.84 7.77 24.31
CA GLY A 132 22.42 6.42 24.31
C GLY A 132 21.43 5.28 24.06
N GLY A 133 21.55 4.64 22.89
CA GLY A 133 20.74 3.49 22.47
C GLY A 133 20.90 2.28 23.40
N GLY A 134 19.97 2.12 24.33
CA GLY A 134 19.69 0.84 24.98
C GLY A 134 18.79 -0.01 24.09
N GLN A 135 19.01 -1.31 24.09
CA GLN A 135 18.10 -2.30 23.50
C GLN A 135 16.71 -2.13 24.12
N ILE A 136 15.67 -1.91 23.30
CA ILE A 136 14.29 -1.87 23.77
C ILE A 136 13.93 -3.29 24.21
N ASN A 137 14.06 -3.56 25.51
CA ASN A 137 13.51 -4.76 26.11
C ASN A 137 12.01 -4.49 26.30
N ASN A 138 11.19 -5.02 25.39
CA ASN A 138 9.77 -5.04 25.63
C ASN A 138 9.49 -6.11 26.72
N GLU A 139 8.97 -5.68 27.86
CA GLU A 139 8.67 -6.56 28.99
C GLU A 139 7.23 -7.07 28.91
N PHE A 140 7.01 -8.13 28.13
CA PHE A 140 5.76 -8.90 28.14
C PHE A 140 6.05 -10.40 28.01
N SER A 141 5.04 -11.24 28.31
CA SER A 141 5.22 -12.70 28.34
C SER A 141 5.51 -13.29 26.95
N GLU A 142 6.11 -14.47 26.93
CA GLU A 142 6.25 -15.27 25.71
C GLU A 142 4.88 -15.53 25.06
N GLN A 143 3.87 -15.88 25.86
CA GLN A 143 2.49 -16.04 25.37
C GLN A 143 1.97 -14.79 24.67
N MET A 144 2.18 -13.59 25.25
CA MET A 144 1.78 -12.33 24.62
C MET A 144 2.53 -12.09 23.30
N SER A 145 3.79 -12.53 23.21
CA SER A 145 4.57 -12.47 21.97
C SER A 145 3.97 -13.36 20.88
N GLU A 146 3.64 -14.61 21.24
CA GLU A 146 2.99 -15.56 20.34
C GLU A 146 1.62 -15.05 19.86
N ASP A 147 0.82 -14.47 20.75
CA ASP A 147 -0.51 -13.93 20.44
C ASP A 147 -0.41 -12.74 19.47
N ILE A 148 0.59 -11.87 19.62
CA ILE A 148 0.88 -10.77 18.68
C ILE A 148 1.24 -11.34 17.30
N ASP A 149 2.18 -12.28 17.23
CA ASP A 149 2.64 -12.88 15.97
C ASP A 149 1.48 -13.58 15.24
N ALA A 150 0.65 -14.32 15.97
CA ALA A 150 -0.53 -14.99 15.44
C ALA A 150 -1.55 -13.98 14.88
N SER A 151 -1.79 -12.87 15.60
CA SER A 151 -2.71 -11.82 15.18
C SER A 151 -2.23 -11.08 13.93
N ILE A 152 -0.94 -10.74 13.85
CA ILE A 152 -0.35 -10.10 12.67
C ILE A 152 -0.47 -11.03 11.46
N LYS A 153 -0.08 -12.30 11.62
CA LYS A 153 -0.17 -13.29 10.54
C LYS A 153 -1.59 -13.47 10.04
N ALA A 154 -2.56 -13.64 10.94
CA ALA A 154 -3.97 -13.80 10.59
C ALA A 154 -4.50 -12.56 9.85
N THR A 155 -4.18 -11.36 10.35
CA THR A 155 -4.60 -10.11 9.73
C THR A 155 -4.00 -9.95 8.33
N LEU A 156 -2.70 -10.19 8.17
CA LEU A 156 -2.04 -10.12 6.85
C LEU A 156 -2.66 -11.10 5.86
N THR A 157 -2.95 -12.34 6.28
CA THR A 157 -3.61 -13.33 5.41
C THR A 157 -5.00 -12.86 4.97
N GLU A 158 -5.84 -12.41 5.90
CA GLU A 158 -7.18 -11.90 5.59
C GLU A 158 -7.12 -10.70 4.63
N ARG A 159 -6.26 -9.72 4.92
CA ARG A 159 -6.12 -8.53 4.08
C ARG A 159 -5.56 -8.88 2.70
N TYR A 160 -4.60 -9.80 2.63
CA TYR A 160 -4.03 -10.24 1.35
C TYR A 160 -5.08 -10.92 0.46
N GLU A 161 -5.95 -11.77 1.04
CA GLU A 161 -7.07 -12.37 0.31
C GLU A 161 -8.06 -11.32 -0.20
N TYR A 162 -8.42 -10.34 0.65
CA TYR A 162 -9.26 -9.22 0.25
C TYR A 162 -8.68 -8.40 -0.91
N VAL A 163 -7.37 -8.10 -0.83
CA VAL A 163 -6.64 -7.37 -1.87
C VAL A 163 -6.63 -8.17 -3.16
N MET A 164 -6.23 -9.46 -3.13
CA MET A 164 -6.25 -10.33 -4.31
C MET A 164 -7.63 -10.39 -4.96
N GLN A 165 -8.71 -10.51 -4.17
CA GLN A 165 -10.06 -10.52 -4.71
C GLN A 165 -10.40 -9.18 -5.39
N THR A 166 -10.08 -8.06 -4.75
CA THR A 166 -10.29 -6.73 -5.34
C THR A 166 -9.53 -6.56 -6.66
N LEU A 167 -8.29 -7.03 -6.74
CA LEU A 167 -7.51 -7.00 -7.98
C LEU A 167 -8.13 -7.88 -9.09
N ARG A 168 -8.67 -9.05 -8.74
CA ARG A 168 -9.39 -9.93 -9.69
C ARG A 168 -10.67 -9.28 -10.20
N ASP A 169 -11.44 -8.63 -9.31
CA ASP A 169 -12.66 -7.92 -9.66
C ASP A 169 -12.39 -6.76 -10.63
N TYR A 170 -11.22 -6.13 -10.52
CA TYR A 170 -10.77 -5.02 -11.36
C TYR A 170 -9.70 -5.42 -12.40
N ASN A 171 -9.71 -6.68 -12.85
CA ASN A 171 -8.67 -7.21 -13.76
C ASN A 171 -8.46 -6.33 -15.01
N GLY A 172 -9.53 -5.87 -15.65
CA GLY A 172 -9.44 -5.06 -16.86
C GLY A 172 -8.80 -3.68 -16.62
N ALA A 173 -9.04 -3.09 -15.45
CA ALA A 173 -8.38 -1.85 -15.05
C ALA A 173 -6.87 -2.06 -14.82
N ILE A 174 -6.46 -3.16 -14.18
CA ILE A 174 -5.04 -3.48 -13.99
C ILE A 174 -4.35 -3.75 -15.32
N GLU A 175 -4.92 -4.59 -16.19
CA GLU A 175 -4.34 -4.90 -17.50
C GLU A 175 -4.16 -3.64 -18.35
N ASN A 176 -5.16 -2.75 -18.37
CA ASN A 176 -5.06 -1.46 -19.05
C ASN A 176 -3.96 -0.57 -18.44
N MET A 177 -3.94 -0.44 -17.11
CA MET A 177 -2.94 0.37 -16.42
C MET A 177 -1.52 -0.12 -16.66
N THR A 178 -1.30 -1.43 -16.59
CA THR A 178 -0.03 -2.09 -16.91
C THR A 178 0.37 -1.82 -18.36
N ALA A 179 -0.53 -2.00 -19.33
CA ALA A 179 -0.25 -1.73 -20.73
C ALA A 179 0.17 -0.28 -20.98
N VAL A 180 -0.53 0.68 -20.37
CA VAL A 180 -0.17 2.10 -20.45
C VAL A 180 1.19 2.36 -19.79
N LEU A 181 1.46 1.80 -18.61
CA LEU A 181 2.75 1.94 -17.94
C LEU A 181 3.90 1.37 -18.77
N LEU A 182 3.71 0.26 -19.48
CA LEU A 182 4.73 -0.31 -20.35
C LEU A 182 5.02 0.56 -21.58
N ASP A 183 4.03 1.32 -22.07
CA ASP A 183 4.18 2.23 -23.20
C ASP A 183 4.85 3.56 -22.81
N VAL A 184 4.35 4.23 -21.75
CA VAL A 184 4.79 5.59 -21.38
C VAL A 184 5.67 5.67 -20.14
N GLU A 185 5.92 4.55 -19.46
CA GLU A 185 6.75 4.38 -18.25
C GLU A 185 6.28 5.15 -16.98
N VAL A 186 5.37 6.11 -17.16
CA VAL A 186 4.89 7.04 -16.14
C VAL A 186 3.45 7.45 -16.45
N ILE A 187 2.57 7.36 -15.46
CA ILE A 187 1.22 7.93 -15.53
C ILE A 187 0.92 8.80 -14.32
N GLU A 188 0.10 9.85 -14.51
CA GLU A 188 -0.40 10.67 -13.42
C GLU A 188 -1.63 10.02 -12.76
N GLY A 189 -1.91 10.38 -11.51
CA GLY A 189 -3.06 9.86 -10.75
C GLY A 189 -4.42 10.12 -11.42
N LYS A 190 -4.55 11.21 -12.18
CA LYS A 190 -5.75 11.47 -12.99
C LYS A 190 -5.98 10.39 -14.05
N LYS A 191 -4.90 9.84 -14.64
CA LYS A 191 -4.99 8.77 -15.62
C LYS A 191 -5.33 7.44 -14.94
N VAL A 192 -4.76 7.17 -13.77
CA VAL A 192 -5.17 6.02 -12.93
C VAL A 192 -6.68 6.05 -12.66
N GLN A 193 -7.19 7.19 -12.22
CA GLN A 193 -8.62 7.37 -11.94
C GLN A 193 -9.49 7.24 -13.18
N SER A 194 -9.03 7.75 -14.33
CA SER A 194 -9.80 7.60 -15.57
C SER A 194 -9.90 6.13 -15.98
N ILE A 195 -8.81 5.36 -15.90
CA ILE A 195 -8.80 3.93 -16.22
C ILE A 195 -9.77 3.17 -15.31
N ILE A 196 -9.75 3.43 -14.00
CA ILE A 196 -10.65 2.77 -13.05
C ILE A 196 -12.11 3.12 -13.36
N LYS A 197 -12.38 4.40 -13.57
CA LYS A 197 -13.74 4.89 -13.86
C LYS A 197 -14.28 4.34 -15.18
N GLU A 198 -13.47 4.35 -16.23
CA GLU A 198 -13.82 3.78 -17.54
C GLU A 198 -14.15 2.28 -17.40
N PHE A 199 -13.35 1.53 -16.65
CA PHE A 199 -13.62 0.12 -16.35
C PHE A 199 -14.94 -0.08 -15.60
N GLU A 200 -15.23 0.73 -14.57
CA GLU A 200 -16.48 0.67 -13.81
C GLU A 200 -17.70 0.97 -14.71
N GLU A 201 -17.61 2.00 -15.56
CA GLU A 201 -18.66 2.39 -16.50
C GLU A 201 -18.93 1.30 -17.55
N GLU A 202 -17.88 0.73 -18.15
CA GLU A 202 -18.00 -0.34 -19.15
C GLU A 202 -18.63 -1.62 -18.59
N ASN A 203 -18.38 -1.91 -17.31
CA ASN A 203 -18.88 -3.11 -16.64
C ASN A 203 -20.15 -2.87 -15.80
N ASN A 204 -20.72 -1.66 -15.84
CA ASN A 204 -21.88 -1.25 -15.04
C ASN A 204 -21.72 -1.51 -13.54
N LEU A 205 -20.52 -1.24 -13.01
CA LEU A 205 -20.20 -1.39 -11.59
C LEU A 205 -20.58 -0.12 -10.81
N GLU A 206 -20.99 -0.29 -9.55
CA GLU A 206 -21.07 0.83 -8.62
C GLU A 206 -19.66 1.32 -8.30
N SER A 207 -19.44 2.63 -8.36
CA SER A 207 -18.09 3.17 -8.18
C SER A 207 -17.58 2.94 -6.76
N ARG A 208 -16.42 2.28 -6.65
CA ARG A 208 -15.71 2.07 -5.38
C ARG A 208 -14.62 3.12 -5.14
N MET A 209 -14.51 4.13 -6.01
CA MET A 209 -13.51 5.18 -5.86
C MET A 209 -13.63 5.89 -4.50
N ALA A 210 -12.56 5.83 -3.71
CA ALA A 210 -12.51 6.41 -2.37
C ALA A 210 -12.36 7.94 -2.38
N HIS A 211 -11.77 8.50 -3.45
CA HIS A 211 -11.36 9.91 -3.54
C HIS A 211 -12.23 10.74 -4.48
N VAL A 212 -13.54 10.52 -4.48
CA VAL A 212 -14.46 11.37 -5.25
C VAL A 212 -14.43 12.76 -4.61
N LYS A 213 -14.04 13.77 -5.40
CA LYS A 213 -14.06 15.17 -4.94
C LYS A 213 -15.42 15.45 -4.29
N LYS A 214 -15.42 15.95 -3.05
CA LYS A 214 -16.49 16.87 -2.65
C LYS A 214 -16.48 17.95 -3.72
N VAL A 215 -17.53 18.02 -4.52
CA VAL A 215 -17.81 19.23 -5.29
C VAL A 215 -17.82 20.34 -4.25
N GLU A 216 -16.82 21.22 -4.30
CA GLU A 216 -16.90 22.49 -3.59
C GLU A 216 -18.13 23.19 -4.15
N THR A 217 -19.26 23.06 -3.45
CA THR A 217 -20.30 24.07 -3.51
C THR A 217 -19.65 25.33 -2.95
N LYS A 218 -19.01 26.10 -3.84
CA LYS A 218 -18.92 27.54 -3.67
C LYS A 218 -20.35 28.05 -3.73
N GLU A 219 -21.05 27.96 -2.61
CA GLU A 219 -22.18 28.83 -2.36
C GLU A 219 -21.57 30.22 -2.15
N ASP A 220 -21.77 31.07 -3.14
CA ASP A 220 -21.67 32.51 -3.00
C ASP A 220 -22.47 32.93 -1.77
N SER A 221 -21.81 33.58 -0.80
CA SER A 221 -22.43 34.41 0.24
C SER A 221 -21.41 35.43 0.73
#